data_AF-A0A845R497-F1
#
_entry.id   AF-A0A845R497-F1
#
_cell.length_a   1.000
_cell.length_b   1.000
_cell.length_c   1.000
_cell.angle_alpha   90.00
_cell.angle_beta   90.00
_cell.angle_gamma   90.00
#
_symmetry.space_group_name_H-M   'P 1'
#
loop_
_entity.id
_entity.type
_entity.pdbx_description
1 polymer ?
#
loop_
_entity_poly.entity_id
_entity_poly.type
_entity_poly.pdbx_seq_one_letter_code
_entity_poly.pdbx_strand_id
1 'polypeptide(L)'
;MFKIMGKQRFGAVYRGGKCIVNFRNGVGYTDNADDAEYLKKQGYTVEGKAPAADPDPLAGMTNKELIAYAQDHGIDLTGVPNNKGKILAAIRAVEPLPTPEEDQGGE
;
A
#
# COMPACT_ATOMS: atom_id res chain seq x y z
N MET A 1 -10.96 7.98 2.05
CA MET A 1 -11.27 8.39 3.43
C MET A 1 -10.53 7.47 4.38
N PHE A 2 -9.74 8.07 5.26
CA PHE A 2 -8.85 7.43 6.22
C PHE A 2 -9.49 7.50 7.61
N LYS A 3 -9.55 6.37 8.29
CA LYS A 3 -9.96 6.17 9.67
C LYS A 3 -8.71 6.16 10.54
N ILE A 4 -8.61 7.11 11.45
CA ILE A 4 -7.51 7.26 12.38
C ILE A 4 -7.96 6.72 13.73
N MET A 5 -7.18 5.82 14.31
CA MET A 5 -7.40 5.19 15.60
C MET A 5 -6.13 5.39 16.43
N GLY A 6 -6.22 5.52 17.75
CA GLY A 6 -4.98 5.63 18.52
C GLY A 6 -5.13 6.08 19.97
N LYS A 7 -4.02 6.63 20.47
CA LYS A 7 -3.71 6.88 21.89
C LYS A 7 -4.69 7.79 22.63
N GLN A 8 -5.50 8.58 21.91
CA GLN A 8 -6.41 9.56 22.50
C GLN A 8 -7.87 9.19 22.26
N ARG A 9 -8.67 9.18 23.33
CA ARG A 9 -10.09 8.79 23.34
C ARG A 9 -11.04 9.89 22.82
N PHE A 10 -10.71 11.16 23.04
CA PHE A 10 -11.50 12.32 22.61
C PHE A 10 -10.59 13.51 22.31
N GLY A 11 -10.91 14.33 21.31
CA GLY A 11 -10.20 15.58 21.00
C GLY A 11 -9.87 15.74 19.53
N ALA A 12 -9.33 16.89 19.15
CA ALA A 12 -8.98 17.21 17.76
C ALA A 12 -7.47 17.40 17.58
N VAL A 13 -6.95 16.97 16.43
CA VAL A 13 -5.57 17.22 16.01
C VAL A 13 -5.56 18.35 15.00
N TYR A 14 -4.61 19.27 15.19
CA TYR A 14 -4.44 20.42 14.34
C TYR A 14 -3.07 20.39 13.68
N ARG A 15 -3.01 20.83 12.42
CA ARG A 15 -1.78 21.03 11.67
C ARG A 15 -1.87 22.37 10.94
N GLY A 16 -0.87 23.24 11.15
CA GLY A 16 -0.87 24.58 10.56
C GLY A 16 -2.09 25.43 10.93
N GLY A 17 -2.69 25.23 12.11
CA GLY A 17 -3.90 25.95 12.55
C GLY A 17 -5.22 25.38 12.01
N LYS A 18 -5.21 24.38 11.13
CA LYS A 18 -6.41 23.70 10.64
C LYS A 18 -6.66 22.41 11.40
N CYS A 19 -7.91 22.13 11.75
CA CYS A 19 -8.32 20.84 12.30
C CYS A 19 -8.24 19.79 11.20
N ILE A 20 -7.36 18.81 11.37
CA ILE A 20 -7.13 17.74 10.38
C ILE A 20 -7.93 16.48 10.72
N VAL A 21 -8.12 16.19 12.01
CA VAL A 21 -8.86 15.02 12.49
C VAL A 21 -9.53 15.33 13.81
N ASN A 22 -10.79 14.93 13.94
CA ASN A 22 -11.53 14.98 15.20
C ASN A 22 -11.83 13.55 15.69
N PHE A 23 -11.33 13.20 16.87
CA PHE A 23 -11.54 11.91 17.50
C PHE A 23 -12.83 11.88 18.30
N ARG A 24 -13.71 10.93 17.96
CA ARG A 24 -14.91 10.56 18.70
C ARG A 24 -14.79 9.10 19.13
N ASN A 25 -14.80 8.82 20.44
CA ASN A 25 -14.62 7.47 20.99
C ASN A 25 -13.33 6.77 20.52
N GLY A 26 -12.23 7.51 20.40
CA GLY A 26 -10.93 6.99 19.97
C GLY A 26 -10.79 6.77 18.46
N VAL A 27 -11.78 7.19 17.68
CA VAL A 27 -11.77 7.09 16.21
C VAL A 27 -11.99 8.46 15.60
N GLY A 28 -11.09 8.87 14.72
CA GLY A 28 -11.20 10.05 13.89
C GLY A 28 -11.19 9.69 12.41
N TYR A 29 -11.59 10.62 11.56
CA TYR A 29 -11.57 10.42 10.12
C TYR A 29 -10.96 11.64 9.43
N THR A 30 -10.21 11.39 8.36
CA THR A 30 -9.72 12.42 7.43
C THR A 30 -9.89 11.95 5.99
N ASP A 31 -10.14 12.88 5.09
CA ASP A 31 -10.14 12.67 3.64
C ASP A 31 -8.76 12.95 3.00
N ASN A 32 -7.84 13.60 3.71
CA ASN A 32 -6.53 13.98 3.20
C ASN A 32 -5.46 12.93 3.49
N ALA A 33 -4.80 12.42 2.44
CA ALA A 33 -3.75 11.42 2.53
C ALA A 33 -2.50 11.93 3.26
N ASP A 34 -2.14 13.19 3.05
CA ASP A 34 -1.00 13.85 3.70
C ASP A 34 -1.22 13.96 5.23
N ASP A 35 -2.44 14.27 5.67
CA ASP A 35 -2.80 14.31 7.09
C ASP A 35 -2.81 12.91 7.71
N ALA A 36 -3.28 11.90 6.97
CA ALA A 36 -3.21 10.51 7.37
C ALA A 36 -1.74 10.05 7.57
N GLU A 37 -0.84 10.38 6.64
CA GLU A 37 0.58 10.06 6.77
C GLU A 37 1.24 10.76 7.96
N TYR A 38 0.93 12.04 8.17
CA TYR A 38 1.38 12.81 9.33
C TYR A 38 0.96 12.13 10.64
N LEU A 39 -0.31 11.72 10.75
CA LEU A 39 -0.83 11.04 11.93
C LEU A 39 -0.17 9.66 12.12
N LYS A 40 0.09 8.93 11.04
CA LYS A 40 0.86 7.68 11.10
C LYS A 40 2.27 7.91 11.66
N LYS A 41 2.99 8.94 11.18
CA LYS A 41 4.33 9.33 11.69
C LYS A 41 4.30 9.77 13.16
N GLN A 42 3.18 10.34 13.62
CA GLN A 42 2.96 10.71 15.02
C GLN A 42 2.60 9.51 15.92
N GLY A 43 2.47 8.31 15.37
CA GLY A 43 2.17 7.07 16.12
C GLY A 43 0.68 6.75 16.26
N TYR A 44 -0.19 7.36 15.43
CA TYR A 44 -1.58 6.94 15.31
C TYR A 44 -1.72 5.79 14.32
N THR A 45 -2.67 4.90 14.58
CA THR A 45 -3.07 3.83 13.66
C THR A 45 -3.97 4.42 12.59
N VAL A 46 -3.62 4.26 11.31
CA VAL A 46 -4.44 4.72 10.19
C VAL A 46 -4.96 3.51 9.42
N GLU A 47 -6.26 3.28 9.51
CA GLU A 47 -7.01 2.30 8.73
C GLU A 47 -7.81 3.00 7.62
N GLY A 48 -8.09 2.38 6.50
CA GLY A 48 -8.85 3.01 5.40
C GLY A 48 -7.96 3.47 4.25
N LYS A 49 -8.59 3.56 3.08
CA LYS A 49 -7.92 3.47 1.77
C LYS A 49 -6.99 4.66 1.51
N ALA A 50 -5.73 4.53 1.91
CA ALA A 50 -4.69 4.61 0.91
C ALA A 50 -4.94 3.41 -0.01
N PRO A 51 -4.97 3.52 -1.35
CA PRO A 51 -4.32 2.44 -2.08
C PRO A 51 -2.94 2.39 -1.41
N ALA A 52 -2.68 1.33 -0.66
CA ALA A 52 -1.33 1.10 -0.20
C ALA A 52 -0.47 1.29 -1.45
N ALA A 53 0.40 2.30 -1.45
CA ALA A 53 1.47 2.33 -2.43
C ALA A 53 2.07 0.93 -2.37
N ASP A 54 2.01 0.28 -3.51
CA ASP A 54 1.82 -1.14 -3.73
C ASP A 54 2.63 -2.07 -2.82
N PRO A 55 2.00 -2.95 -2.02
CA PRO A 55 2.61 -4.24 -1.73
C PRO A 55 2.27 -5.14 -2.92
N ASP A 56 2.90 -4.86 -4.07
CA ASP A 56 2.86 -5.67 -5.29
C ASP A 56 1.44 -5.94 -5.86
N PRO A 57 1.03 -5.28 -6.96
CA PRO A 57 -0.31 -5.44 -7.53
C PRO A 57 -0.62 -6.91 -7.87
N LEU A 58 0.43 -7.69 -8.13
CA LEU A 58 0.40 -9.12 -8.39
C LEU A 58 0.17 -9.95 -7.10
N ALA A 59 0.63 -9.51 -5.93
CA ALA A 59 0.45 -10.25 -4.68
C ALA A 59 -1.01 -10.30 -4.20
N GLY A 60 -1.83 -9.33 -4.60
CA GLY A 60 -3.28 -9.34 -4.38
C GLY A 60 -4.05 -10.28 -5.31
N MET A 61 -3.51 -10.56 -6.50
CA MET A 61 -4.21 -11.30 -7.56
C MET A 61 -4.36 -12.79 -7.28
N THR A 62 -5.38 -13.40 -7.89
CA THR A 62 -5.57 -14.85 -7.92
C THR A 62 -4.65 -15.51 -8.97
N ASN A 63 -4.45 -16.83 -8.92
CA ASN A 63 -3.59 -17.54 -9.89
C ASN A 63 -4.03 -17.27 -11.34
N LYS A 64 -5.35 -17.20 -11.60
CA LYS A 64 -5.89 -16.91 -12.92
C LYS A 64 -5.52 -15.51 -13.41
N GLU A 65 -5.63 -14.52 -12.53
CA GLU A 65 -5.27 -13.13 -12.84
C GLU A 65 -3.77 -12.99 -13.08
N LEU A 66 -2.94 -13.69 -12.29
CA LEU A 66 -1.50 -13.73 -12.52
C LEU A 66 -1.14 -14.37 -13.87
N ILE A 67 -1.80 -15.47 -14.25
CA ILE A 67 -1.58 -16.10 -15.57
C ILE A 67 -2.02 -15.16 -16.70
N ALA A 68 -3.18 -14.52 -16.56
CA ALA A 68 -3.67 -13.57 -17.57
C ALA A 68 -2.73 -12.37 -17.72
N TYR A 69 -2.22 -11.84 -16.60
CA TYR A 69 -1.21 -10.78 -16.60
C TYR A 69 0.06 -11.21 -17.33
N ALA A 70 0.58 -12.39 -17.01
CA ALA A 70 1.75 -12.93 -17.68
C ALA A 70 1.53 -13.11 -19.19
N GLN A 71 0.37 -13.62 -19.61
CA GLN A 71 0.06 -13.79 -21.02
C GLN A 71 -0.06 -12.46 -21.77
N ASP A 72 -0.69 -11.45 -21.15
CA ASP A 72 -0.83 -10.11 -21.73
C ASP A 72 0.54 -9.42 -21.89
N HIS A 73 1.43 -9.60 -20.91
CA HIS A 73 2.79 -9.08 -20.90
C HIS A 73 3.80 -9.96 -21.67
N GLY A 74 3.36 -11.07 -22.29
CA GLY A 74 4.22 -11.97 -23.06
C GLY A 74 5.21 -12.80 -22.22
N ILE A 75 4.96 -12.92 -20.93
CA ILE A 75 5.75 -13.72 -19.98
C ILE A 75 5.36 -15.20 -20.14
N ASP A 76 6.34 -16.01 -20.50
CA ASP A 76 6.17 -17.45 -20.63
C ASP A 76 6.12 -18.12 -19.25
N LEU A 77 4.96 -18.69 -18.92
CA LEU A 77 4.76 -19.49 -17.70
C LEU A 77 4.81 -21.00 -17.99
N THR A 78 5.36 -21.41 -19.13
CA THR A 78 5.33 -22.80 -19.57
C THR A 78 6.23 -23.64 -18.67
N GLY A 79 5.65 -24.61 -17.97
CA GLY A 79 6.37 -25.41 -16.95
C GLY A 79 6.37 -24.81 -15.54
N VAL A 80 5.78 -23.64 -15.33
CA VAL A 80 5.55 -23.09 -13.99
C VAL A 80 4.33 -23.80 -13.38
N PRO A 81 4.48 -24.44 -12.20
CA PRO A 81 3.34 -25.07 -11.53
C PRO A 81 2.30 -24.00 -11.17
N ASN A 82 1.02 -24.35 -11.30
CA ASN A 82 -0.13 -23.46 -11.06
C ASN A 82 -0.30 -23.12 -9.57
N ASN A 83 0.68 -22.42 -9.00
CA ASN A 83 0.79 -22.05 -7.62
C ASN A 83 1.13 -20.57 -7.56
N LYS A 84 0.31 -19.80 -6.82
CA LYS A 84 0.41 -18.34 -6.70
C LYS A 84 1.84 -17.85 -6.53
N GLY A 85 2.56 -18.43 -5.56
CA GLY A 85 3.93 -17.99 -5.25
C GLY A 85 4.93 -18.28 -6.37
N LYS A 86 4.72 -19.34 -7.16
CA LYS A 86 5.60 -19.72 -8.27
C LYS A 86 5.33 -18.89 -9.52
N ILE A 87 4.06 -18.66 -9.83
CA ILE A 87 3.65 -17.78 -10.94
C ILE A 87 4.12 -16.35 -10.69
N LEU A 88 3.92 -15.84 -9.48
CA LEU A 88 4.34 -14.50 -9.09
C LEU A 88 5.87 -14.35 -9.12
N ALA A 89 6.62 -15.37 -8.68
CA ALA A 89 8.07 -15.37 -8.80
C ALA A 89 8.55 -15.40 -10.26
N ALA A 90 7.86 -16.12 -11.15
CA ALA A 90 8.18 -16.16 -12.57
C ALA A 90 7.91 -14.81 -13.25
N ILE A 91 6.79 -14.17 -12.92
CA ILE A 91 6.46 -12.82 -13.41
C ILE A 91 7.49 -11.81 -12.92
N ARG A 92 7.82 -11.80 -11.61
CA ARG A 92 8.83 -10.92 -11.02
C ARG A 92 10.25 -11.14 -11.54
N ALA A 93 10.56 -12.33 -12.07
CA ALA A 93 11.85 -12.59 -12.67
C ALA A 93 12.03 -11.89 -14.02
N VAL A 94 10.93 -11.60 -14.72
CA VAL A 94 10.92 -10.91 -16.02
C VAL A 94 10.63 -9.43 -15.84
N GLU A 95 9.62 -9.10 -15.03
CA GLU A 95 9.24 -7.73 -14.67
C GLU A 95 9.39 -7.54 -13.17
N PRO A 96 10.63 -7.27 -12.69
CA PRO A 96 10.82 -6.85 -11.32
C PRO A 96 10.11 -5.51 -11.13
N LEU A 97 9.35 -5.38 -10.02
CA LEU A 97 8.85 -4.06 -9.62
C LEU A 97 10.03 -3.08 -9.57
N PRO A 98 9.83 -1.80 -9.92
CA PRO A 98 10.78 -0.78 -9.55
C PRO A 98 10.88 -0.83 -8.02
N THR A 99 11.94 -1.45 -7.52
CA THR A 99 12.40 -1.22 -6.16
C THR A 99 12.51 0.29 -6.03
N PRO A 100 12.01 0.93 -4.97
CA PRO A 100 12.45 2.28 -4.66
C PRO A 100 13.97 2.17 -4.58
N GLU A 101 14.65 2.62 -5.62
CA GLU A 101 16.09 2.61 -5.71
C GLU A 101 16.58 3.25 -4.41
N GLU A 102 17.28 2.42 -3.63
CA GLU A 102 18.46 2.88 -2.92
C GLU A 102 19.12 3.93 -3.80
N ASP A 103 19.14 5.15 -3.28
CA ASP A 103 19.96 6.28 -3.70
C ASP A 103 21.43 5.81 -3.77
N GLN A 104 21.75 5.08 -4.83
CA GLN A 104 23.10 4.66 -5.13
C GLN A 104 23.66 5.71 -6.07
N GLY A 105 24.17 6.77 -5.45
CA GLY A 105 25.03 7.74 -6.11
C GLY A 105 26.15 7.03 -6.86
N GLY A 106 26.02 7.00 -8.18
CA GLY A 106 27.10 6.97 -9.16
C GLY A 106 26.78 8.09 -10.15
N GLU A 107 27.69 8.94 -10.59
CA GLU A 107 29.15 8.89 -10.64
C GLU A 107 29.72 10.30 -10.48
#